data_AF-A0A2S9GDC6-F1
#
_entry.id   AF-A0A2S9GDC6-F1
#
_cell.length_a   1.000
_cell.length_b   1.000
_cell.length_c   1.000
_cell.angle_alpha   90.00
_cell.angle_beta   90.00
_cell.angle_gamma   90.00
#
_symmetry.space_group_name_H-M   'P 1'
#
loop_
_entity.id
_entity.type
_entity.pdbx_description
1 polymer ?
#
loop_
_entity_poly.entity_id
_entity_poly.type
_entity_poly.pdbx_seq_one_letter_code
_entity_poly.pdbx_strand_id
1 'polypeptide(L)'
;IAAALALQGVRTLVIDLDPQGNASTALGIEHRPGTPSSYEVLIGEISVETALQRSPHNDKLFCIPATIDLAGAEIELVSMVAREG
;
A
#
# COMPACT_ATOMS: atom_id res chain seq x y z
N ILE A 1 0.82 -15.52 0.34
CA ILE A 1 0.54 -15.81 -1.08
C ILE A 1 1.33 -14.93 -2.04
N ALA A 2 1.37 -13.61 -1.84
CA ALA A 2 2.05 -12.69 -2.77
C ALA A 2 3.52 -13.03 -3.06
N ALA A 3 4.31 -13.31 -2.02
CA ALA A 3 5.70 -13.75 -2.19
C ALA A 3 5.82 -15.06 -2.99
N ALA A 4 4.90 -16.01 -2.78
CA ALA A 4 4.88 -17.26 -3.53
C ALA A 4 4.55 -17.03 -5.02
N LEU A 5 3.60 -16.14 -5.34
CA LEU A 5 3.28 -15.76 -6.72
C LEU A 5 4.48 -15.10 -7.41
N ALA A 6 5.16 -14.18 -6.72
CA ALA A 6 6.37 -13.54 -7.23
C ALA A 6 7.50 -14.54 -7.51
N LEU A 7 7.71 -15.52 -6.61
CA LEU A 7 8.67 -16.61 -6.80
C LEU A 7 8.32 -17.50 -8.00
N GLN A 8 7.05 -17.67 -8.33
CA GLN A 8 6.59 -18.36 -9.54
C GLN A 8 6.66 -17.50 -10.81
N GLY A 9 7.24 -16.30 -10.73
CA GLY A 9 7.47 -15.42 -11.88
C GLY A 9 6.34 -14.43 -12.17
N VAL A 10 5.26 -14.44 -11.39
CA VAL A 10 4.11 -13.53 -11.55
C VAL A 10 4.43 -12.16 -10.97
N ARG A 11 4.27 -11.10 -11.76
CA ARG A 11 4.38 -9.72 -11.23
C ARG A 11 3.22 -9.48 -10.26
N THR A 12 3.55 -9.24 -9.00
CA THR A 12 2.59 -9.18 -7.91
C THR A 12 2.69 -7.85 -7.18
N LEU A 13 1.55 -7.17 -7.03
CA LEU A 13 1.41 -5.96 -6.23
C LEU A 13 0.58 -6.29 -4.98
N VAL A 14 1.10 -5.96 -3.81
CA VAL A 14 0.36 -5.94 -2.55
C VAL A 14 -0.03 -4.49 -2.24
N ILE A 15 -1.29 -4.29 -1.85
CA ILE A 15 -1.75 -2.99 -1.35
C ILE A 15 -2.06 -3.20 0.13
N ASP A 16 -1.29 -2.55 0.99
CA ASP A 16 -1.52 -2.60 2.42
C ASP A 16 -2.58 -1.56 2.80
N LEU A 17 -3.64 -1.99 3.45
CA LEU A 17 -4.77 -1.16 3.87
C LEU A 17 -4.99 -1.23 5.38
N ASP A 18 -4.04 -1.82 6.11
CA ASP A 18 -4.05 -1.86 7.57
C ASP A 18 -3.08 -0.78 8.08
N PRO A 19 -3.55 0.24 8.84
CA PRO A 19 -2.68 1.30 9.37
C PRO A 19 -1.52 0.79 10.25
N GLN A 20 -1.55 -0.46 10.69
CA GLN A 20 -0.44 -1.10 11.40
C GLN A 20 0.72 -1.49 10.47
N GLY A 21 0.54 -1.44 9.14
CA GLY A 21 1.61 -1.73 8.18
C GLY A 21 2.09 -3.19 8.22
N ASN A 22 1.21 -4.13 8.57
CA ASN A 22 1.57 -5.53 8.77
C ASN A 22 2.13 -6.17 7.48
N ALA A 23 1.51 -5.89 6.33
CA ALA A 23 2.01 -6.40 5.06
C ALA A 23 3.30 -5.67 4.64
N SER A 24 3.36 -4.36 4.83
CA SER A 24 4.54 -3.53 4.57
C SER A 24 5.77 -4.06 5.33
N THR A 25 5.60 -4.34 6.62
CA THR A 25 6.62 -4.95 7.48
C THR A 25 7.04 -6.33 7.00
N ALA A 26 6.08 -7.22 6.73
CA ALA A 26 6.36 -8.57 6.26
C ALA A 26 7.08 -8.62 4.91
N LEU A 27 6.94 -7.57 4.09
CA LEU A 27 7.58 -7.44 2.78
C LEU A 27 8.87 -6.60 2.79
N GLY A 28 9.29 -6.11 3.96
CA GLY A 28 10.51 -5.30 4.09
C GLY A 28 10.41 -3.91 3.44
N ILE A 29 9.21 -3.33 3.43
CA ILE A 29 8.88 -2.05 2.78
C ILE A 29 8.87 -0.93 3.82
N GLU A 30 9.46 0.21 3.47
CA GLU A 30 9.45 1.41 4.30
C GLU A 30 8.04 1.99 4.39
N HIS A 31 7.62 2.34 5.61
CA HIS A 31 6.24 2.75 5.89
C HIS A 31 6.14 3.66 7.13
N ARG A 32 7.22 4.40 7.44
CA ARG A 32 7.18 5.45 8.46
C ARG A 32 6.23 6.58 8.04
N PRO A 33 5.69 7.36 9.01
CA PRO A 33 4.89 8.54 8.71
C PRO A 33 5.57 9.46 7.68
N GLY A 34 4.80 9.95 6.70
CA GLY A 34 5.32 10.75 5.58
C GLY A 34 5.87 9.93 4.40
N THR A 35 5.83 8.59 4.47
CA THR A 35 6.08 7.75 3.30
C THR A 35 4.85 7.76 2.39
N PRO A 36 4.99 7.94 1.06
CA PRO A 36 3.88 7.77 0.12
C PRO A 36 3.19 6.42 0.30
N SER A 37 1.89 6.43 0.58
CA SER A 37 1.17 5.25 1.06
C SER A 37 -0.16 5.04 0.34
N SER A 38 -0.87 3.98 0.71
CA SER A 38 -2.21 3.70 0.23
C SER A 38 -3.20 4.80 0.59
N TYR A 39 -2.97 5.56 1.67
CA TYR A 39 -3.82 6.68 2.04
C TYR A 39 -3.83 7.77 0.95
N GLU A 40 -2.68 8.34 0.61
CA GLU A 40 -2.58 9.43 -0.38
C GLU A 40 -3.10 9.00 -1.77
N VAL A 41 -2.94 7.71 -2.10
CA VAL A 41 -3.51 7.13 -3.33
C VAL A 41 -5.03 7.10 -3.28
N LEU A 42 -5.62 6.67 -2.15
CA LEU A 42 -7.07 6.55 -2.01
C LEU A 42 -7.78 7.91 -2.02
N ILE A 43 -7.15 8.96 -1.47
CA ILE A 43 -7.69 10.32 -1.53
C ILE A 43 -7.35 11.06 -2.83
N GLY A 44 -6.61 10.41 -3.74
CA GLY A 44 -6.29 10.95 -5.07
C GLY A 44 -5.20 12.04 -5.08
N GLU A 45 -4.42 12.17 -4.01
CA GLU A 45 -3.33 13.15 -3.92
C GLU A 45 -2.10 12.70 -4.73
N ILE A 46 -1.83 11.39 -4.79
CA ILE A 46 -0.72 10.82 -5.55
C ILE A 46 -1.21 9.65 -6.42
N SER A 47 -0.43 9.33 -7.45
CA SER A 47 -0.70 8.15 -8.28
C SER A 47 -0.19 6.87 -7.63
N VAL A 48 -0.74 5.73 -8.08
CA VAL A 48 -0.25 4.39 -7.67
C VAL A 48 1.23 4.22 -7.96
N GLU A 49 1.71 4.74 -9.09
CA GLU A 49 3.13 4.66 -9.49
C GLU A 49 4.04 5.41 -8.52
N THR A 50 3.57 6.53 -7.96
CA THR A 50 4.32 7.30 -6.96
C THR A 50 4.45 6.56 -5.64
N ALA A 51 3.40 5.84 -5.21
CA ALA A 51 3.40 5.07 -3.97
C ALA A 51 4.02 3.67 -4.11
N LEU A 52 4.30 3.23 -5.33
CA LEU A 52 4.77 1.88 -5.63
C LEU A 52 6.22 1.68 -5.14
N GLN A 53 6.40 0.74 -4.22
CA GLN A 53 7.72 0.32 -3.75
C GLN A 53 8.02 -1.13 -4.16
N ARG A 54 9.27 -1.40 -4.55
CA ARG A 54 9.74 -2.75 -4.86
C ARG A 54 10.27 -3.42 -3.59
N SER A 55 9.83 -4.64 -3.31
CA SER A 55 10.31 -5.40 -2.16
C SER A 55 11.80 -5.75 -2.33
N PRO A 56 12.62 -5.67 -1.26
CA PRO A 56 14.00 -6.15 -1.30
C PRO A 56 14.10 -7.67 -1.45
N HIS A 57 13.02 -8.42 -1.21
CA HIS A 57 13.02 -9.88 -1.22
C HIS A 57 12.84 -10.50 -2.61
N ASN A 58 12.21 -9.77 -3.55
CA ASN A 58 11.96 -10.25 -4.90
C ASN A 58 11.64 -9.07 -5.84
N ASP A 59 12.28 -9.04 -7.00
CA ASP A 59 12.19 -8.01 -8.03
C ASP A 59 10.85 -8.00 -8.81
N LYS A 60 10.02 -9.03 -8.65
CA LYS A 60 8.64 -9.10 -9.16
C LYS A 60 7.59 -8.82 -8.09
N LEU A 61 7.99 -8.53 -6.86
CA LEU A 61 7.10 -8.23 -5.74
C LEU A 61 7.13 -6.73 -5.43
N PHE A 62 5.96 -6.13 -5.46
CA PHE A 62 5.75 -4.72 -5.18
C PHE A 62 4.76 -4.55 -4.04
N CYS A 63 4.85 -3.40 -3.36
CA CYS A 63 3.95 -3.01 -2.30
C CYS A 63 3.62 -1.53 -2.40
N ILE A 64 2.36 -1.17 -2.19
CA ILE A 64 1.99 0.17 -1.73
C ILE A 64 1.82 0.05 -0.21
N PRO A 65 2.64 0.74 0.59
CA PRO A 65 2.60 0.57 2.04
C PRO A 65 1.40 1.26 2.67
N ALA A 66 1.10 0.92 3.91
CA ALA A 66 0.20 1.66 4.77
C ALA A 66 1.00 2.36 5.87
N THR A 67 0.66 3.61 6.17
CA THR A 67 1.18 4.35 7.33
C THR A 67 0.07 4.54 8.36
N ILE A 68 0.44 5.08 9.53
CA ILE A 68 -0.52 5.45 10.57
C ILE A 68 -1.53 6.51 10.10
N ASP A 69 -1.22 7.26 9.05
CA ASP A 69 -2.10 8.29 8.49
C ASP A 69 -3.42 7.68 7.99
N LEU A 70 -3.39 6.41 7.55
CA LEU A 70 -4.57 5.65 7.16
C LEU A 70 -5.55 5.42 8.32
N ALA A 71 -5.09 5.38 9.58
CA ALA A 71 -5.98 5.25 10.74
C ALA A 71 -6.81 6.52 10.97
N GLY A 72 -6.26 7.70 10.64
CA GLY A 72 -6.99 8.96 10.71
C GLY A 72 -7.96 9.15 9.53
N ALA A 73 -7.73 8.42 8.43
CA ALA A 73 -8.41 8.57 7.16
C ALA A 73 -9.78 7.87 7.06
N GLU A 74 -10.13 6.96 7.97
CA GLU A 74 -11.36 6.15 7.87
C GLU A 74 -12.63 7.01 7.67
N ILE A 75 -12.73 8.15 8.35
CA ILE A 75 -13.90 9.05 8.24
C ILE A 75 -13.95 9.73 6.86
N GLU A 76 -12.81 10.19 6.37
CA GLU A 76 -12.69 10.89 5.09
C GLU A 76 -12.94 9.93 3.92
N LEU A 77 -12.34 8.74 3.95
CA LEU A 77 -12.49 7.72 2.93
C LEU A 77 -13.92 7.19 2.82
N VAL A 78 -14.63 7.00 3.94
CA VAL A 78 -16.05 6.61 3.92
C VAL A 78 -16.91 7.65 3.20
N SER A 79 -16.60 8.94 3.38
CA SER A 79 -17.32 10.04 2.72
C SER A 79 -17.05 10.11 1.21
N MET A 80 -15.82 9.79 0.77
CA MET A 80 -15.43 9.77 -0.63
C MET A 80 -16.05 8.59 -1.38
N VAL A 81 -15.98 7.38 -0.80
CA VAL A 81 -16.57 6.17 -1.40
C VAL A 81 -18.10 6.30 -1.54
N ALA A 82 -18.77 6.92 -0.57
CA ALA A 82 -20.22 7.16 -0.63
C ALA A 82 -20.63 8.17 -1.73
N ARG A 83 -19.70 8.96 -2.25
CA ARG A 83 -19.95 9.95 -3.31
C ARG A 83 -19.78 9.37 -4.72
N GLU A 84 -19.06 8.25 -4.85
CA GLU A 84 -18.84 7.53 -6.10
C GLU A 84 -19.75 6.30 -6.28
N GLY A 85 -20.57 5.96 -5.26
CA GLY A 85 -21.50 4.84 -5.25
C GLY A 85 -22.92 5.14 -5.72
#